data_AF-X6NYN8-F1
#
_entry.id   AF-X6NYN8-F1
#
_cell.length_a   1.000
_cell.length_b   1.000
_cell.length_c   1.000
_cell.angle_alpha   90.00
_cell.angle_beta   90.00
_cell.angle_gamma   90.00
#
_symmetry.space_group_name_H-M   'P 1'
#
loop_
_entity.id
_entity.type
_entity.pdbx_description
1 polymer ?
#
loop_
_entity_poly.entity_id
_entity_poly.type
_entity_poly.pdbx_seq_one_letter_code
_entity_poly.pdbx_strand_id
1 'polypeptide(L)'
;MNKLLSGFSDNMWKRIVIKALEKKNQLIQSLNKNKAIEDRRDIDMEVLVFGLLTYNPRIQFNFHDDNITINSDGFKALLQCCNKQAIEWKFPTNQKWETFDDILDLRFKRPNVKKRKGRYEVVWGAAQSGDMLQLESALKFNRININDAFNEDGHSPLLLAIQEKHWKIVSYCLEKGARIDVREGAFNAKILQAPLECIIKQISKEKDKVKKKIIIDICKLLLERRAAYPMKQIEYAIDYVKDKLIDEDGVKKKNNTKTYGILLLEGAAFLLGKNPKNLEEVLDKHNLSKKERSNEGWCPSQFLIYRIFSLFKLCIQLKWRGEQIVLPEETNFKQVYKKVMEELQVQLTTYWDYITTITLPTECPELINIWSYNVVNRLTNLKPGLSNECSEISLMVGHKDHCIYLSLCKISDSILVRVENQVPYSKFHRKKFKNNCEVIQPYLLAYFQLNTSNTNKHKIWLKDYIKEATKLRNSESKKMMEHLYGINKKSQRENFPRVEKVPEIAKKWPYLPVQIDARNCHLRSDNVGYCIRTGEAIYKWSLSSSRNSI
;
A
#
# COMPACT_ATOMS: atom_id res chain seq x y z
N MET A 1 20.25 16.76 26.86
CA MET A 1 18.95 17.35 26.47
C MET A 1 18.83 17.53 24.95
N ASN A 2 19.81 18.13 24.27
CA ASN A 2 19.79 18.35 22.80
C ASN A 2 19.58 17.09 21.95
N LYS A 3 20.24 15.97 22.29
CA LYS A 3 20.08 14.67 21.59
C LYS A 3 18.69 14.04 21.76
N LEU A 4 18.00 14.37 22.85
CA LEU A 4 16.62 13.94 23.15
C LEU A 4 15.63 14.79 22.34
N LEU A 5 15.78 16.11 22.36
CA LEU A 5 14.89 17.05 21.66
C LEU A 5 14.99 16.94 20.14
N SER A 6 16.16 16.61 19.59
CA SER A 6 16.33 16.32 18.16
C SER A 6 15.67 15.00 17.71
N GLY A 7 15.32 14.12 18.64
CA GLY A 7 14.64 12.85 18.36
C GLY A 7 13.12 12.94 18.36
N PHE A 8 12.54 14.10 18.70
CA PHE A 8 11.09 14.27 18.78
C PHE A 8 10.47 14.42 17.40
N SER A 9 9.41 13.64 17.14
CA SER A 9 8.61 13.79 15.92
C SER A 9 7.76 15.06 15.95
N ASP A 10 7.27 15.51 14.80
CA ASP A 10 6.36 16.66 14.69
C ASP A 10 5.13 16.52 15.59
N ASN A 11 4.59 15.31 15.73
CA ASN A 11 3.47 15.03 16.64
C ASN A 11 3.83 15.16 18.12
N MET A 12 5.07 14.86 18.51
CA MET A 12 5.54 15.05 19.89
C MET A 12 5.71 16.54 20.19
N TRP A 13 6.34 17.28 19.29
CA TRP A 13 6.46 18.73 19.41
C TRP A 13 5.10 19.43 19.43
N LYS A 14 4.14 18.98 18.61
CA LYS A 14 2.74 19.43 18.68
C LYS A 14 2.19 19.27 20.09
N ARG A 15 2.26 18.07 20.68
CA ARG A 15 1.75 17.79 22.04
C ARG A 15 2.39 18.67 23.11
N ILE A 16 3.69 18.93 23.01
CA ILE A 16 4.42 19.80 23.94
C ILE A 16 3.88 21.23 23.86
N VAL A 17 3.73 21.76 22.66
CA VAL A 17 3.19 23.09 22.40
C VAL A 17 1.75 23.21 22.89
N ILE A 18 0.97 22.16 22.66
CA ILE A 18 -0.41 22.08 23.13
C ILE A 18 -0.48 22.15 24.65
N LYS A 19 0.27 21.29 25.36
CA LYS A 19 0.28 21.29 26.83
C LYS A 19 0.79 22.61 27.40
N ALA A 20 1.78 23.24 26.77
CA ALA A 20 2.29 24.54 27.17
C ALA A 20 1.21 25.64 27.07
N LEU A 21 0.47 25.66 25.96
CA LEU A 21 -0.61 26.63 25.74
C LEU A 21 -1.84 26.38 26.64
N GLU A 22 -2.16 25.12 26.95
CA GLU A 22 -3.22 24.76 27.91
C GLU A 22 -2.89 25.22 29.33
N LYS A 23 -1.65 24.98 29.79
CA LYS A 23 -1.18 25.43 31.10
C LYS A 23 -1.28 26.96 31.24
N LYS A 24 -0.94 27.68 30.16
CA LYS A 24 -1.10 29.14 30.09
C LYS A 24 -2.56 29.57 30.18
N ASN A 25 -3.46 28.93 29.43
CA ASN A 25 -4.90 29.24 29.48
C ASN A 25 -5.50 28.98 30.87
N GLN A 26 -5.09 27.90 31.55
CA GLN A 26 -5.49 27.63 32.93
C GLN A 26 -4.98 28.71 33.90
N LEU A 27 -3.75 29.18 33.71
CA LEU A 27 -3.19 30.29 34.50
C LEU A 27 -4.02 31.58 34.31
N ILE A 28 -4.32 31.94 33.06
CA ILE A 28 -5.12 33.12 32.71
C ILE A 28 -6.55 33.01 33.29
N GLN A 29 -7.19 31.84 33.20
CA GLN A 29 -8.52 31.62 33.78
C GLN A 29 -8.51 31.69 35.31
N SER A 30 -7.44 31.22 35.97
CA SER A 30 -7.28 31.34 37.42
C SER A 30 -6.99 32.78 37.90
N LEU A 31 -6.37 33.59 37.04
CA LEU A 31 -5.97 34.98 37.31
C LEU A 31 -7.06 36.00 36.94
N ASN A 32 -8.14 35.61 36.26
CA ASN A 32 -9.31 36.47 36.00
C ASN A 32 -10.07 36.92 37.27
N LYS A 33 -9.56 36.64 38.48
CA LYS A 33 -9.96 37.30 39.74
C LYS A 33 -9.09 38.49 40.15
N ASN A 34 -7.93 38.70 39.54
CA ASN A 34 -7.04 39.83 39.81
C ASN A 34 -6.60 40.49 38.51
N LYS A 35 -7.09 41.70 38.29
CA LYS A 35 -6.82 42.56 37.14
C LYS A 35 -5.41 43.15 37.24
N ALA A 36 -4.39 42.31 37.20
CA ALA A 36 -3.00 42.73 37.11
C ALA A 36 -2.17 41.57 36.57
N ILE A 37 -1.48 41.83 35.46
CA ILE A 37 -0.20 41.27 34.98
C ILE A 37 -0.31 41.17 33.46
N GLU A 38 -0.11 42.30 32.78
CA GLU A 38 0.25 42.35 31.36
C GLU A 38 1.78 42.33 31.16
N ASP A 39 2.58 42.16 32.22
CA ASP A 39 4.03 42.46 32.15
C ASP A 39 4.97 41.38 32.75
N ARG A 40 4.51 40.14 32.91
CA ARG A 40 5.45 39.02 33.10
C ARG A 40 5.85 38.49 31.72
N ARG A 41 7.11 38.77 31.34
CA ARG A 41 7.83 38.01 30.30
C ARG A 41 7.55 36.52 30.50
N ASP A 42 6.88 35.93 29.53
CA ASP A 42 6.39 34.55 29.61
C ASP A 42 7.54 33.60 29.30
N ILE A 43 8.40 33.37 30.29
CA ILE A 43 9.61 32.54 30.21
C ILE A 43 9.29 31.16 29.61
N ASP A 44 8.10 30.61 29.90
CA ASP A 44 7.65 29.32 29.35
C ASP A 44 7.42 29.40 27.82
N MET A 45 6.90 30.52 27.30
CA MET A 45 6.74 30.75 25.86
C MET A 45 8.09 31.00 25.16
N GLU A 46 9.00 31.75 25.78
CA GLU A 46 10.34 31.98 25.21
C GLU A 46 11.14 30.67 25.09
N VAL A 47 11.09 29.82 26.12
CA VAL A 47 11.71 28.48 26.09
C VAL A 47 11.07 27.59 25.04
N LEU A 48 9.74 27.66 24.87
CA LEU A 48 9.03 26.91 23.83
C LEU A 48 9.43 27.37 22.42
N VAL A 49 9.49 28.68 22.19
CA VAL A 49 9.94 29.26 20.92
C VAL A 49 11.39 28.88 20.64
N PHE A 50 12.27 28.95 21.64
CA PHE A 50 13.66 28.50 21.52
C PHE A 50 13.73 27.03 21.07
N GLY A 51 12.98 26.15 21.73
CA GLY A 51 12.92 24.73 21.38
C GLY A 51 12.40 24.49 19.96
N LEU A 52 11.33 25.17 19.57
CA LEU A 52 10.75 25.07 18.23
C LEU A 52 11.73 25.54 17.15
N LEU A 53 12.31 26.73 17.29
CA LEU A 53 13.23 27.28 16.29
C LEU A 53 14.54 26.48 16.21
N THR A 54 15.01 25.91 17.32
CA THR A 54 16.29 25.17 17.35
C THR A 54 16.15 23.75 16.82
N TYR A 55 15.06 23.05 17.15
CA TYR A 55 14.95 21.61 16.89
C TYR A 55 13.85 21.23 15.90
N ASN A 56 12.84 22.07 15.69
CA ASN A 56 11.78 21.81 14.71
C ASN A 56 11.23 23.10 14.06
N PRO A 57 12.05 23.85 13.30
CA PRO A 57 11.69 25.15 12.75
C PRO A 57 10.65 25.08 11.62
N ARG A 58 10.20 23.88 11.25
CA ARG A 58 9.21 23.64 10.19
C ARG A 58 7.95 22.94 10.69
N ILE A 59 7.77 22.91 12.01
CA ILE A 59 6.60 22.29 12.60
C ILE A 59 5.33 22.97 12.11
N GLN A 60 4.37 22.17 11.67
CA GLN A 60 3.05 22.66 11.29
C GLN A 60 2.09 22.43 12.44
N PHE A 61 1.31 23.44 12.84
CA PHE A 61 0.26 23.26 13.86
C PHE A 61 -1.11 23.32 13.20
N ASN A 62 -1.92 22.29 13.42
CA ASN A 62 -3.29 22.24 12.93
C ASN A 62 -4.18 22.83 14.03
N PHE A 63 -4.79 24.00 13.79
CA PHE A 63 -5.70 24.66 14.74
C PHE A 63 -6.95 23.82 15.08
N HIS A 64 -7.22 22.76 14.31
CA HIS A 64 -8.34 21.87 14.50
C HIS A 64 -7.93 20.55 15.12
N ASP A 65 -7.54 20.56 16.39
CA ASP A 65 -7.39 19.33 17.15
C ASP A 65 -8.48 19.29 18.23
N ASP A 66 -9.44 18.36 18.11
CA ASP A 66 -10.71 18.39 18.85
C ASP A 66 -10.58 18.08 20.35
N ASN A 67 -9.35 17.79 20.82
CA ASN A 67 -9.03 17.62 22.24
C ASN A 67 -8.30 18.83 22.84
N ILE A 68 -8.15 19.90 22.06
CA ILE A 68 -7.26 20.99 22.40
C ILE A 68 -8.07 22.27 22.40
N THR A 69 -8.43 22.67 23.60
CA THR A 69 -9.07 23.97 23.86
C THR A 69 -8.01 25.06 23.85
N ILE A 70 -7.20 25.13 22.79
CA ILE A 70 -6.30 26.28 22.61
C ILE A 70 -7.15 27.41 22.07
N ASN A 71 -7.31 28.45 22.90
CA ASN A 71 -7.79 29.73 22.43
C ASN A 71 -6.96 30.17 21.20
N SER A 72 -7.64 30.55 20.10
CA SER A 72 -7.07 31.21 18.91
C SER A 72 -5.97 32.19 19.26
N ASP A 73 -6.16 32.91 20.36
CA ASP A 73 -5.31 34.02 20.76
C ASP A 73 -3.97 33.55 21.34
N GLY A 74 -3.95 32.42 22.07
CA GLY A 74 -2.72 31.84 22.59
C GLY A 74 -1.81 31.31 21.47
N PHE A 75 -2.41 30.73 20.44
CA PHE A 75 -1.66 30.27 19.26
C PHE A 75 -1.15 31.44 18.41
N LYS A 76 -1.96 32.49 18.21
CA LYS A 76 -1.51 33.73 17.54
C LYS A 76 -0.35 34.38 18.30
N ALA A 77 -0.40 34.41 19.62
CA ALA A 77 0.69 34.93 20.44
C ALA A 77 1.97 34.12 20.29
N LEU A 78 1.88 32.78 20.24
CA LEU A 78 3.04 31.91 19.98
C LEU A 78 3.66 32.19 18.60
N LEU A 79 2.82 32.29 17.56
CA LEU A 79 3.28 32.58 16.20
C LEU A 79 3.98 33.95 16.11
N GLN A 80 3.42 34.96 16.77
CA GLN A 80 4.04 36.28 16.88
C GLN A 80 5.40 36.22 17.58
N CYS A 81 5.52 35.45 18.67
CA CYS A 81 6.79 35.25 19.38
C CYS A 81 7.82 34.51 18.51
N CYS A 82 7.42 33.45 17.80
CA CYS A 82 8.28 32.74 16.84
C CYS A 82 8.81 33.69 15.75
N ASN A 83 7.93 34.52 15.17
CA ASN A 83 8.32 35.46 14.12
C ASN A 83 9.27 36.55 14.66
N LYS A 84 8.99 37.10 15.84
CA LYS A 84 9.85 38.08 16.50
C LYS A 84 11.24 37.50 16.79
N GLN A 85 11.30 36.30 17.36
CA GLN A 85 12.55 35.63 17.70
C GLN A 85 13.35 35.22 16.45
N ALA A 86 12.67 34.79 15.39
CA ALA A 86 13.31 34.48 14.11
C ALA A 86 13.99 35.71 13.48
N ILE A 87 13.36 36.89 13.57
CA ILE A 87 13.95 38.17 13.12
C ILE A 87 15.21 38.49 13.95
N GLU A 88 15.09 38.43 15.27
CA GLU A 88 16.20 38.73 16.19
C GLU A 88 17.42 37.82 15.95
N TRP A 89 17.17 36.53 15.69
CA TRP A 89 18.20 35.54 15.43
C TRP A 89 18.63 35.45 13.96
N LYS A 90 18.14 36.35 13.09
CA LYS A 90 18.43 36.36 11.65
C LYS A 90 18.11 35.04 10.92
N PHE A 91 17.10 34.30 11.40
CA PHE A 91 16.55 33.16 10.65
C PHE A 91 15.75 33.67 9.44
N PRO A 92 15.65 32.89 8.34
CA PRO A 92 14.85 33.27 7.19
C PRO A 92 13.37 33.41 7.60
N THR A 93 12.82 34.62 7.55
CA THR A 93 11.41 34.91 7.86
C THR A 93 10.44 34.35 6.81
N ASN A 94 10.96 33.86 5.68
CA ASN A 94 10.25 33.00 4.73
C ASN A 94 10.10 31.55 5.24
N GLN A 95 9.88 31.34 6.53
CA GLN A 95 9.27 30.10 6.98
C GLN A 95 7.86 30.06 6.37
N LYS A 96 7.69 29.23 5.35
CA LYS A 96 6.39 28.96 4.75
C LYS A 96 5.50 28.25 5.77
N TRP A 97 4.88 29.01 6.66
CA TRP A 97 3.67 28.60 7.36
C TRP A 97 2.55 28.61 6.31
N GLU A 98 2.51 27.58 5.44
CA GLU A 98 1.52 27.54 4.37
C GLU A 98 0.13 27.39 4.97
N THR A 99 -0.75 28.34 4.64
CA THR A 99 -2.20 28.24 4.85
C THR A 99 -2.73 27.10 3.98
N PHE A 100 -2.76 25.89 4.56
CA PHE A 100 -3.70 24.78 4.35
C PHE A 100 -4.47 24.68 3.01
N ASP A 101 -3.75 24.70 1.90
CA ASP A 101 -4.26 24.13 0.63
C ASP A 101 -3.66 22.77 0.31
N ASP A 102 -2.46 22.48 0.82
CA ASP A 102 -1.75 21.26 0.48
C ASP A 102 -1.42 20.44 1.74
N ILE A 103 -2.08 19.29 1.83
CA ILE A 103 -1.71 18.06 2.57
C ILE A 103 -2.37 17.82 3.96
N LEU A 104 -3.49 17.08 3.87
CA LEU A 104 -3.82 15.80 4.52
C LEU A 104 -3.71 15.67 6.06
N ASP A 105 -4.87 15.62 6.71
CA ASP A 105 -5.07 15.07 8.07
C ASP A 105 -6.03 13.86 7.98
N LEU A 106 -5.47 12.66 7.76
CA LEU A 106 -6.20 11.39 7.83
C LEU A 106 -6.29 10.93 9.28
N ARG A 107 -7.28 11.43 10.02
CA ARG A 107 -7.62 10.93 11.36
C ARG A 107 -8.58 9.76 11.27
N PHE A 108 -8.07 8.56 11.54
CA PHE A 108 -8.85 7.39 11.94
C PHE A 108 -8.74 7.16 13.45
N LYS A 109 -9.00 8.22 14.21
CA LYS A 109 -9.76 8.03 15.46
C LYS A 109 -11.21 8.27 15.05
N ARG A 110 -12.12 7.34 15.37
CA ARG A 110 -13.56 7.65 15.38
C ARG A 110 -13.72 8.99 16.13
N PRO A 111 -14.11 10.08 15.46
CA PRO A 111 -14.30 11.32 16.17
C PRO A 111 -15.52 11.14 17.05
N ASN A 112 -15.48 11.72 18.24
CA ASN A 112 -16.69 11.95 18.99
C ASN A 112 -17.61 12.81 18.08
N VAL A 113 -18.69 12.20 17.59
CA VAL A 113 -19.38 12.47 16.30
C VAL A 113 -20.05 13.85 16.21
N LYS A 114 -20.00 14.69 17.25
CA LYS A 114 -20.91 15.84 17.35
C LYS A 114 -20.45 17.15 16.70
N LYS A 115 -19.18 17.33 16.29
CA LYS A 115 -18.72 18.62 15.73
C LYS A 115 -18.08 18.60 14.32
N ARG A 116 -17.64 17.45 13.79
CA ARG A 116 -17.09 17.33 12.41
C ARG A 116 -18.02 16.69 11.38
N LYS A 117 -19.23 16.30 11.79
CA LYS A 117 -20.18 15.55 10.96
C LYS A 117 -20.51 16.27 9.65
N GLY A 118 -20.89 17.55 9.73
CA GLY A 118 -21.48 18.27 8.59
C GLY A 118 -20.61 18.42 7.33
N ARG A 119 -19.28 18.65 7.43
CA ARG A 119 -18.47 18.94 6.23
C ARG A 119 -18.27 17.74 5.31
N TYR A 120 -17.91 16.58 5.87
CA TYR A 120 -17.75 15.35 5.07
C TYR A 120 -19.10 14.69 4.77
N GLU A 121 -20.10 14.90 5.63
CA GLU A 121 -21.49 14.48 5.43
C GLU A 121 -22.11 15.00 4.16
N VAL A 122 -21.82 16.24 3.79
CA VAL A 122 -22.28 16.76 2.50
C VAL A 122 -21.72 15.96 1.33
N VAL A 123 -20.48 15.46 1.40
CA VAL A 123 -19.86 14.70 0.31
C VAL A 123 -20.41 13.29 0.20
N TRP A 124 -20.41 12.52 1.30
CA TRP A 124 -20.94 11.15 1.24
C TRP A 124 -22.47 11.12 1.15
N GLY A 125 -23.16 12.10 1.73
CA GLY A 125 -24.61 12.26 1.63
C GLY A 125 -25.06 12.59 0.21
N ALA A 126 -24.37 13.52 -0.47
CA ALA A 126 -24.63 13.82 -1.88
C ALA A 126 -24.37 12.61 -2.80
N ALA A 127 -23.30 11.85 -2.52
CA ALA A 127 -23.00 10.65 -3.28
C ALA A 127 -24.05 9.54 -3.08
N GLN A 128 -24.60 9.42 -1.87
CA GLN A 128 -25.66 8.47 -1.53
C GLN A 128 -27.03 8.88 -2.09
N SER A 129 -27.35 10.18 -2.11
CA SER A 129 -28.65 10.68 -2.58
C SER A 129 -28.73 10.88 -4.10
N GLY A 130 -27.58 10.89 -4.79
CA GLY A 130 -27.53 11.18 -6.22
C GLY A 130 -27.43 12.67 -6.56
N ASP A 131 -27.16 13.54 -5.57
CA ASP A 131 -27.04 14.99 -5.76
C ASP A 131 -25.66 15.39 -6.33
N MET A 132 -25.56 15.40 -7.66
CA MET A 132 -24.34 15.79 -8.36
C MET A 132 -23.92 17.24 -8.05
N LEU A 133 -24.87 18.17 -7.98
CA LEU A 133 -24.56 19.59 -7.78
C LEU A 133 -23.97 19.83 -6.40
N GLN A 134 -24.55 19.20 -5.38
CA GLN A 134 -24.04 19.28 -4.02
C GLN A 134 -22.66 18.60 -3.91
N LEU A 135 -22.46 17.45 -4.55
CA LEU A 135 -21.17 16.78 -4.58
C LEU A 135 -20.08 17.63 -5.23
N GLU A 136 -20.36 18.20 -6.42
CA GLU A 136 -19.45 19.08 -7.14
C GLU A 136 -19.10 20.32 -6.30
N SER A 137 -20.11 20.96 -5.71
CA SER A 137 -19.94 22.13 -4.85
C SER A 137 -19.08 21.80 -3.64
N ALA A 138 -19.37 20.69 -2.96
CA ALA A 138 -18.63 20.29 -1.76
C ALA A 138 -17.16 19.97 -2.07
N LEU A 139 -16.87 19.22 -3.14
CA LEU A 139 -15.48 18.92 -3.52
C LEU A 139 -14.72 20.16 -4.00
N LYS A 140 -15.38 21.08 -4.72
CA LYS A 140 -14.74 22.28 -5.27
C LYS A 140 -14.50 23.37 -4.23
N PHE A 141 -15.49 23.67 -3.39
CA PHE A 141 -15.43 24.82 -2.48
C PHE A 141 -14.95 24.46 -1.07
N ASN A 142 -15.16 23.23 -0.61
CA ASN A 142 -14.75 22.83 0.73
C ASN A 142 -13.36 22.17 0.79
N ARG A 143 -12.65 22.08 -0.36
CA ARG A 143 -11.31 21.46 -0.49
C ARG A 143 -11.26 20.04 0.09
N ILE A 144 -12.36 19.30 -0.02
CA ILE A 144 -12.46 17.94 0.52
C ILE A 144 -11.87 16.97 -0.51
N ASN A 145 -10.92 16.14 -0.07
CA ASN A 145 -10.47 15.02 -0.87
C ASN A 145 -11.54 13.92 -0.83
N ILE A 146 -11.95 13.45 -2.01
CA ILE A 146 -12.95 12.40 -2.15
C ILE A 146 -12.60 11.11 -1.40
N ASN A 147 -11.31 10.84 -1.23
CA ASN A 147 -10.81 9.64 -0.55
C ASN A 147 -10.79 9.74 0.97
N ASP A 148 -11.17 10.89 1.53
CA ASP A 148 -11.18 11.14 2.98
C ASP A 148 -12.62 11.21 3.53
N ALA A 149 -13.62 11.30 2.65
CA ALA A 149 -15.02 11.54 3.00
C ALA A 149 -15.82 10.25 3.28
N PHE A 150 -15.33 9.41 4.21
CA PHE A 150 -16.06 8.20 4.60
C PHE A 150 -17.28 8.51 5.47
N ASN A 151 -18.34 7.72 5.32
CA ASN A 151 -19.50 7.76 6.21
C ASN A 151 -19.22 7.05 7.55
N GLU A 152 -20.20 7.04 8.47
CA GLU A 152 -20.05 6.41 9.80
C GLU A 152 -19.77 4.91 9.74
N ASP A 153 -20.21 4.25 8.67
CA ASP A 153 -19.97 2.83 8.40
C ASP A 153 -18.61 2.57 7.73
N GLY A 154 -17.83 3.62 7.43
CA GLY A 154 -16.56 3.50 6.73
C GLY A 154 -16.70 3.23 5.22
N HIS A 155 -17.82 3.60 4.60
CA HIS A 155 -18.01 3.60 3.15
C HIS A 155 -17.58 4.94 2.55
N SER A 156 -16.85 4.90 1.44
CA SER A 156 -16.47 6.07 0.68
C SER A 156 -17.64 6.58 -0.16
N PRO A 157 -17.56 7.82 -0.66
CA PRO A 157 -18.55 8.35 -1.59
C PRO A 157 -18.68 7.49 -2.86
N LEU A 158 -17.58 6.87 -3.31
CA LEU A 158 -17.59 5.99 -4.48
C LEU A 158 -18.42 4.73 -4.24
N LEU A 159 -18.23 4.04 -3.11
CA LEU A 159 -18.99 2.82 -2.82
C LEU A 159 -20.47 3.10 -2.61
N LEU A 160 -20.81 4.19 -1.92
CA LEU A 160 -22.21 4.61 -1.72
C LEU A 160 -22.89 4.87 -3.06
N ALA A 161 -22.25 5.62 -3.96
CA ALA A 161 -22.79 5.88 -5.29
C ALA A 161 -22.97 4.59 -6.13
N ILE A 162 -22.10 3.59 -5.97
CA ILE A 162 -22.23 2.28 -6.64
C ILE A 162 -23.42 1.50 -6.06
N GLN A 163 -23.58 1.48 -4.74
CA GLN A 163 -24.66 0.77 -4.05
C GLN A 163 -26.02 1.33 -4.43
N GLU A 164 -26.13 2.66 -4.48
CA GLU A 164 -27.34 3.40 -4.85
C GLU A 164 -27.51 3.58 -6.37
N LYS A 165 -26.60 3.02 -7.17
CA LYS A 165 -26.63 3.02 -8.65
C LYS A 165 -26.64 4.43 -9.27
N HIS A 166 -26.02 5.40 -8.61
CA HIS A 166 -25.83 6.76 -9.11
C HIS A 166 -24.65 6.84 -10.07
N TRP A 167 -24.79 6.20 -11.25
CA TRP A 167 -23.72 5.99 -12.24
C TRP A 167 -22.99 7.28 -12.69
N LYS A 168 -23.70 8.42 -12.79
CA LYS A 168 -23.07 9.71 -13.10
C LYS A 168 -22.12 10.17 -11.99
N ILE A 169 -22.55 10.02 -10.74
CA ILE A 169 -21.70 10.29 -9.58
C ILE A 169 -20.53 9.31 -9.54
N VAL A 170 -20.74 8.03 -9.85
CA VAL A 170 -19.64 7.04 -9.89
C VAL A 170 -18.55 7.51 -10.88
N SER A 171 -18.92 7.90 -12.10
CA SER A 171 -17.97 8.43 -13.08
C SER A 171 -17.23 9.67 -12.56
N TYR A 172 -17.96 10.61 -11.94
CA TYR A 172 -17.37 11.81 -11.36
C TYR A 172 -16.40 11.50 -10.20
N CYS A 173 -16.77 10.58 -9.31
CA CYS A 173 -15.92 10.12 -8.23
C CYS A 173 -14.60 9.54 -8.77
N LEU A 174 -14.69 8.70 -9.80
CA LEU A 174 -13.53 8.15 -10.49
C LEU A 174 -12.67 9.26 -11.09
N GLU A 175 -13.28 10.25 -11.77
CA GLU A 175 -12.61 11.45 -12.30
C GLU A 175 -11.82 12.22 -11.26
N LYS A 176 -12.37 12.36 -10.05
CA LYS A 176 -11.69 12.99 -8.90
C LYS A 176 -10.66 12.10 -8.21
N GLY A 177 -10.37 10.92 -8.75
CA GLY A 177 -9.32 10.03 -8.25
C GLY A 177 -9.75 9.22 -7.03
N ALA A 178 -11.04 8.90 -6.91
CA ALA A 178 -11.52 7.97 -5.90
C ALA A 178 -10.79 6.62 -6.00
N ARG A 179 -10.40 6.07 -4.85
CA ARG A 179 -9.69 4.81 -4.74
C ARG A 179 -10.64 3.65 -4.95
N ILE A 180 -10.16 2.64 -5.68
CA ILE A 180 -10.98 1.52 -6.17
C ILE A 180 -10.67 0.20 -5.47
N ASP A 181 -9.46 0.10 -4.88
CA ASP A 181 -8.93 -1.07 -4.17
C ASP A 181 -9.06 -0.86 -2.64
N VAL A 182 -10.13 -0.21 -2.18
CA VAL A 182 -10.46 -0.04 -0.75
C VAL A 182 -11.64 -0.95 -0.45
N ARG A 183 -11.47 -1.90 0.48
CA ARG A 183 -12.57 -2.74 0.96
C ARG A 183 -13.18 -2.06 2.16
N GLU A 184 -14.40 -1.61 1.98
CA GLU A 184 -15.07 -0.68 2.88
C GLU A 184 -16.21 -1.37 3.62
N GLY A 185 -16.60 -0.77 4.74
CA GLY A 185 -17.64 -1.25 5.63
C GLY A 185 -17.18 -1.30 7.08
N ALA A 186 -18.15 -1.46 7.98
CA ALA A 186 -17.89 -1.45 9.40
C ALA A 186 -16.83 -2.51 9.74
N PHE A 187 -15.97 -2.23 10.72
CA PHE A 187 -14.93 -3.16 11.19
C PHE A 187 -15.47 -4.57 11.56
N ASN A 188 -16.77 -4.64 11.91
CA ASN A 188 -17.48 -5.87 12.23
C ASN A 188 -18.38 -6.41 11.09
N ALA A 189 -18.37 -5.77 9.91
CA ALA A 189 -19.19 -6.20 8.79
C ALA A 189 -18.77 -7.62 8.36
N LYS A 190 -19.77 -8.46 8.13
CA LYS A 190 -19.59 -9.85 7.70
C LYS A 190 -19.00 -9.95 6.30
N ILE A 191 -19.13 -8.88 5.49
CA ILE A 191 -18.60 -8.78 4.12
C ILE A 191 -18.10 -7.35 3.88
N LEU A 192 -16.78 -7.15 3.81
CA LEU A 192 -16.18 -5.93 3.24
C LEU A 192 -16.19 -6.06 1.72
N GLN A 193 -16.65 -5.04 1.00
CA GLN A 193 -16.68 -5.06 -0.48
C GLN A 193 -15.79 -3.95 -1.03
N ALA A 194 -15.00 -4.27 -2.06
CA ALA A 194 -14.33 -3.25 -2.85
C ALA A 194 -15.32 -2.63 -3.85
N PRO A 195 -15.16 -1.36 -4.23
CA PRO A 195 -15.90 -0.73 -5.33
C PRO A 195 -16.00 -1.62 -6.58
N LEU A 196 -14.88 -2.23 -7.01
CA LEU A 196 -14.85 -3.12 -8.18
C LEU A 196 -15.75 -4.36 -8.00
N GLU A 197 -15.70 -5.01 -6.84
CA GLU A 197 -16.51 -6.20 -6.55
C GLU A 197 -18.00 -5.85 -6.50
N CYS A 198 -18.32 -4.67 -5.95
CA CYS A 198 -19.68 -4.18 -5.89
C CYS A 198 -20.22 -3.92 -7.30
N ILE A 199 -19.45 -3.26 -8.18
CA ILE A 199 -19.84 -3.02 -9.57
C ILE A 199 -20.03 -4.34 -10.32
N ILE A 200 -19.08 -5.29 -10.21
CA ILE A 200 -19.21 -6.60 -10.87
C ILE A 200 -20.50 -7.30 -10.43
N LYS A 201 -20.81 -7.28 -9.13
CA LYS A 201 -22.06 -7.84 -8.59
C LYS A 201 -23.30 -7.13 -9.15
N GLN A 202 -23.25 -5.82 -9.39
CA GLN A 202 -24.35 -5.10 -10.04
C GLN A 202 -24.51 -5.52 -11.51
N ILE A 203 -23.41 -5.74 -12.25
CA ILE A 203 -23.44 -6.24 -13.64
C ILE A 203 -24.14 -7.60 -13.72
N SER A 204 -23.83 -8.52 -12.81
CA SER A 204 -24.43 -9.86 -12.79
C SER A 204 -25.91 -9.85 -12.43
N LYS A 205 -26.38 -8.83 -11.69
CA LYS A 205 -27.78 -8.68 -11.29
C LYS A 205 -28.64 -7.88 -12.28
N GLU A 206 -28.02 -7.05 -13.11
CA GLU A 206 -28.74 -6.18 -14.06
C GLU A 206 -29.26 -6.97 -15.26
N LYS A 207 -30.58 -6.91 -15.48
CA LYS A 207 -31.27 -7.62 -16.56
C LYS A 207 -31.45 -6.72 -17.79
N ASP A 208 -31.52 -5.42 -17.60
CA ASP A 208 -31.64 -4.44 -18.68
C ASP A 208 -30.32 -4.33 -19.43
N LYS A 209 -30.33 -4.66 -20.73
CA LYS A 209 -29.12 -4.67 -21.58
C LYS A 209 -28.47 -3.29 -21.69
N VAL A 210 -29.25 -2.21 -21.73
CA VAL A 210 -28.75 -0.84 -21.87
C VAL A 210 -28.11 -0.39 -20.57
N LYS A 211 -28.77 -0.59 -19.43
CA LYS A 211 -28.21 -0.29 -18.11
C LYS A 211 -26.97 -1.13 -17.83
N LYS A 212 -27.01 -2.44 -18.14
CA LYS A 212 -25.86 -3.34 -18.00
C LYS A 212 -24.65 -2.84 -18.78
N LYS A 213 -24.85 -2.34 -20.01
CA LYS A 213 -23.77 -1.74 -20.81
C LYS A 213 -23.15 -0.52 -20.12
N ILE A 214 -23.97 0.37 -19.54
CA ILE A 214 -23.47 1.53 -18.77
C ILE A 214 -22.61 1.07 -17.58
N ILE A 215 -23.07 0.07 -16.82
CA ILE A 215 -22.32 -0.46 -15.66
C ILE A 215 -21.00 -1.10 -16.12
N ILE A 216 -21.01 -1.84 -17.22
CA ILE A 216 -19.80 -2.40 -17.84
C ILE A 216 -18.83 -1.29 -18.22
N ASP A 217 -19.29 -0.22 -18.86
CA ASP A 217 -18.44 0.90 -19.27
C ASP A 217 -17.82 1.64 -18.07
N ILE A 218 -18.55 1.77 -16.97
CA ILE A 218 -18.00 2.28 -15.70
C ILE A 218 -16.96 1.32 -15.11
N CYS A 219 -17.22 0.02 -15.17
CA CYS A 219 -16.26 -1.00 -14.71
C CYS A 219 -14.96 -0.95 -15.53
N LYS A 220 -15.05 -0.71 -16.85
CA LYS A 220 -13.87 -0.48 -17.71
C LYS A 220 -13.08 0.73 -17.21
N LEU A 221 -13.74 1.87 -17.01
CA LEU A 221 -13.16 3.11 -16.48
C LEU A 221 -12.42 2.88 -15.15
N LEU A 222 -13.01 2.08 -14.26
CA LEU A 222 -12.40 1.69 -13.00
C LEU A 222 -11.12 0.86 -13.21
N LEU A 223 -11.18 -0.18 -14.05
CA LEU A 223 -10.02 -1.03 -14.36
C LEU A 223 -8.90 -0.25 -15.06
N GLU A 224 -9.24 0.71 -15.92
CA GLU A 224 -8.29 1.59 -16.60
C GLU A 224 -7.55 2.50 -15.62
N ARG A 225 -8.23 3.00 -14.59
CA ARG A 225 -7.66 3.86 -13.53
C ARG A 225 -6.86 3.10 -12.47
N ARG A 226 -6.82 1.77 -12.52
CA ARG A 226 -6.04 0.99 -11.56
C ARG A 226 -4.56 1.35 -11.59
N ALA A 227 -3.98 1.53 -10.41
CA ALA A 227 -2.58 1.87 -10.20
C ALA A 227 -1.87 0.81 -9.35
N ALA A 228 -0.62 1.07 -8.95
CA ALA A 228 0.01 0.32 -7.87
C ALA A 228 -0.70 0.62 -6.55
N TYR A 229 -0.64 -0.32 -5.59
CA TYR A 229 -1.26 -0.14 -4.29
C TYR A 229 -0.76 1.16 -3.62
N PRO A 230 -1.62 2.04 -3.07
CA PRO A 230 -1.18 3.35 -2.60
C PRO A 230 -0.18 3.28 -1.43
N MET A 231 1.03 3.82 -1.61
CA MET A 231 2.04 3.86 -0.53
C MET A 231 1.51 4.58 0.73
N LYS A 232 0.75 5.66 0.55
CA LYS A 232 0.12 6.40 1.65
C LYS A 232 -0.79 5.53 2.52
N GLN A 233 -1.45 4.51 1.96
CA GLN A 233 -2.28 3.58 2.75
C GLN A 233 -1.44 2.64 3.59
N ILE A 234 -0.31 2.18 3.04
CA ILE A 234 0.67 1.36 3.76
C ILE A 234 1.25 2.16 4.93
N GLU A 235 1.70 3.38 4.68
CA GLU A 235 2.23 4.30 5.69
C GLU A 235 1.19 4.57 6.79
N TYR A 236 -0.05 4.88 6.39
CA TYR A 236 -1.15 5.10 7.31
C TYR A 236 -1.42 3.88 8.20
N ALA A 237 -1.50 2.67 7.64
CA ALA A 237 -1.71 1.45 8.42
C ALA A 237 -0.56 1.20 9.40
N ILE A 238 0.67 1.52 8.98
CA ILE A 238 1.86 1.40 9.82
C ILE A 238 1.82 2.38 10.98
N ASP A 239 1.51 3.65 10.72
CA ASP A 239 1.43 4.68 11.76
C ASP A 239 0.26 4.46 12.70
N TYR A 240 -0.89 3.97 12.21
CA TYR A 240 -2.02 3.57 13.04
C TYR A 240 -1.61 2.57 14.13
N VAL A 241 -0.90 1.50 13.74
CA VAL A 241 -0.44 0.48 14.68
C VAL A 241 0.62 1.07 15.61
N LYS A 242 1.61 1.79 15.07
CA LYS A 242 2.70 2.39 15.84
C LYS A 242 2.16 3.34 16.92
N ASP A 243 1.27 4.24 16.56
CA ASP A 243 0.78 5.29 17.44
C ASP A 243 -0.14 4.74 18.53
N LYS A 244 -0.86 3.65 18.28
CA LYS A 244 -1.68 2.97 19.30
C LYS A 244 -0.86 2.17 20.32
N LEU A 245 0.39 1.86 19.99
CA LEU A 245 1.34 1.17 20.88
C LEU A 245 2.06 2.12 21.85
N ILE A 246 1.92 3.44 21.68
CA ILE A 246 2.50 4.47 22.54
C ILE A 246 1.38 4.98 23.47
N ASP A 247 1.69 5.26 24.74
CA ASP A 247 0.73 5.89 25.67
C ASP A 247 0.69 7.43 25.53
N GLU A 248 -0.17 8.08 26.32
CA GLU A 248 -0.40 9.53 26.26
C GLU A 248 0.83 10.36 26.66
N ASP A 249 1.75 9.76 27.42
CA ASP A 249 3.00 10.35 27.90
C ASP A 249 4.20 10.04 26.99
N GLY A 250 3.98 9.36 25.86
CA GLY A 250 5.04 9.00 24.92
C GLY A 250 5.89 7.80 25.37
N VAL A 251 5.51 7.14 26.45
CA VAL A 251 6.17 5.94 26.96
C VAL A 251 5.63 4.72 26.18
N LYS A 252 6.52 3.78 25.88
CA LYS A 252 6.12 2.51 25.25
C LYS A 252 5.21 1.79 26.24
N LYS A 253 3.94 1.54 25.87
CA LYS A 253 3.04 0.77 26.73
C LYS A 253 3.74 -0.55 27.11
N LYS A 254 3.79 -0.86 28.41
CA LYS A 254 4.29 -2.15 28.90
C LYS A 254 3.49 -3.24 28.18
N ASN A 255 4.16 -3.95 27.27
CA ASN A 255 3.54 -4.80 26.26
C ASN A 255 2.63 -5.85 26.89
N ASN A 256 1.31 -5.73 26.71
CA ASN A 256 0.49 -6.94 26.63
C ASN A 256 0.62 -7.46 25.19
N THR A 257 1.32 -8.58 25.00
CA THR A 257 1.52 -9.25 23.70
C THR A 257 0.21 -9.41 22.93
N LYS A 258 -0.91 -9.55 23.65
CA LYS A 258 -2.27 -9.61 23.10
C LYS A 258 -2.68 -8.32 22.38
N THR A 259 -2.40 -7.14 22.94
CA THR A 259 -2.75 -5.84 22.33
C THR A 259 -1.93 -5.59 21.06
N TYR A 260 -0.65 -5.96 21.04
CA TYR A 260 0.20 -5.84 19.86
C TYR A 260 -0.30 -6.73 18.71
N GLY A 261 -0.65 -7.99 19.01
CA GLY A 261 -1.21 -8.91 18.02
C GLY A 261 -2.51 -8.41 17.40
N ILE A 262 -3.44 -7.89 18.23
CA ILE A 262 -4.71 -7.32 17.76
C ILE A 262 -4.44 -6.14 16.81
N LEU A 263 -3.59 -5.18 17.19
CA LEU A 263 -3.32 -4.01 16.35
C LEU A 263 -2.65 -4.40 15.02
N LEU A 264 -1.76 -5.39 15.02
CA LEU A 264 -1.19 -5.92 13.78
C LEU A 264 -2.25 -6.52 12.87
N LEU A 265 -3.17 -7.33 13.42
CA LEU A 265 -4.28 -7.91 12.68
C LEU A 265 -5.18 -6.80 12.11
N GLU A 266 -5.49 -5.76 12.88
CA GLU A 266 -6.27 -4.61 12.40
C GLU A 266 -5.62 -3.90 11.21
N GLY A 267 -4.33 -3.55 11.34
CA GLY A 267 -3.61 -2.84 10.28
C GLY A 267 -3.45 -3.69 9.01
N ALA A 268 -3.15 -4.98 9.16
CA ALA A 268 -3.04 -5.90 8.02
C ALA A 268 -4.41 -6.18 7.39
N ALA A 269 -5.46 -6.34 8.19
CA ALA A 269 -6.84 -6.50 7.75
C ALA A 269 -7.31 -5.31 6.91
N PHE A 270 -6.94 -4.08 7.32
CA PHE A 270 -7.18 -2.87 6.53
C PHE A 270 -6.51 -2.94 5.15
N LEU A 271 -5.24 -3.32 5.07
CA LEU A 271 -4.50 -3.38 3.80
C LEU A 271 -5.01 -4.48 2.85
N LEU A 272 -5.35 -5.64 3.43
CA LEU A 272 -5.86 -6.82 2.72
C LEU A 272 -7.37 -6.73 2.45
N GLY A 273 -8.06 -5.75 3.04
CA GLY A 273 -9.51 -5.64 2.95
C GLY A 273 -10.26 -6.82 3.57
N LYS A 274 -9.76 -7.37 4.68
CA LYS A 274 -10.37 -8.53 5.35
C LYS A 274 -10.96 -8.15 6.69
N ASN A 275 -11.92 -8.94 7.16
CA ASN A 275 -12.29 -8.90 8.57
C ASN A 275 -11.10 -9.46 9.39
N PRO A 276 -10.68 -8.81 10.49
CA PRO A 276 -9.59 -9.30 11.34
C PRO A 276 -9.76 -10.74 11.81
N LYS A 277 -10.98 -11.19 12.14
CA LYS A 277 -11.25 -12.58 12.54
C LYS A 277 -11.00 -13.55 11.39
N ASN A 278 -11.46 -13.21 10.19
CA ASN A 278 -11.21 -14.04 9.00
C ASN A 278 -9.73 -14.07 8.64
N LEU A 279 -9.00 -12.97 8.87
CA LEU A 279 -7.55 -12.91 8.68
C LEU A 279 -6.83 -13.80 9.71
N GLU A 280 -7.22 -13.71 10.98
CA GLU A 280 -6.71 -14.55 12.07
C GLU A 280 -6.92 -16.03 11.76
N GLU A 281 -8.11 -16.45 11.35
CA GLU A 281 -8.39 -17.83 10.93
C GLU A 281 -7.49 -18.31 9.77
N VAL A 282 -7.22 -17.43 8.79
CA VAL A 282 -6.31 -17.75 7.68
C VAL A 282 -4.88 -17.89 8.20
N LEU A 283 -4.43 -17.01 9.09
CA LEU A 283 -3.09 -17.08 9.65
C LEU A 283 -2.92 -18.28 10.58
N ASP A 284 -3.92 -18.61 11.40
CA ASP A 284 -3.90 -19.72 12.35
C ASP A 284 -3.92 -21.10 11.69
N LYS A 285 -4.70 -21.27 10.62
CA LYS A 285 -4.67 -22.49 9.80
C LYS A 285 -3.28 -22.79 9.26
N HIS A 286 -2.43 -21.76 9.13
CA HIS A 286 -1.10 -21.83 8.54
C HIS A 286 0.02 -21.47 9.52
N ASN A 287 -0.25 -21.45 10.83
CA ASN A 287 0.80 -21.30 11.84
C ASN A 287 1.82 -22.44 11.66
N LEU A 288 3.02 -22.06 11.20
CA LEU A 288 4.14 -22.91 10.81
C LEU A 288 4.66 -23.84 11.93
N SER A 289 4.19 -23.69 13.17
CA SER A 289 4.74 -24.36 14.35
C SER A 289 3.93 -25.54 14.88
N LYS A 290 2.68 -25.80 14.43
CA LYS A 290 1.82 -26.78 15.12
C LYS A 290 1.00 -27.76 14.27
N LYS A 291 1.04 -27.70 12.94
CA LYS A 291 0.45 -28.77 12.13
C LYS A 291 1.51 -29.43 11.28
N GLU A 292 1.52 -30.76 11.35
CA GLU A 292 2.19 -31.65 10.41
C GLU A 292 2.06 -31.08 9.01
N ARG A 293 3.21 -31.08 8.32
CA ARG A 293 3.39 -30.71 6.92
C ARG A 293 2.32 -31.40 6.08
N SER A 294 1.19 -30.74 5.88
CA SER A 294 0.13 -31.25 5.02
C SER A 294 0.71 -31.39 3.61
N ASN A 295 0.49 -32.54 2.98
CA ASN A 295 0.92 -32.81 1.60
C ASN A 295 0.18 -31.93 0.57
N GLU A 296 -0.77 -31.10 1.01
CA GLU A 296 -1.55 -30.18 0.18
C GLU A 296 -0.79 -28.86 -0.05
N GLY A 297 -0.74 -28.40 -1.29
CA GLY A 297 -0.09 -27.14 -1.63
C GLY A 297 -0.81 -25.92 -1.06
N TRP A 298 -0.12 -24.79 -1.03
CA TRP A 298 -0.74 -23.56 -0.54
C TRP A 298 -1.73 -23.01 -1.57
N CYS A 299 -2.90 -22.58 -1.11
CA CYS A 299 -3.75 -21.73 -1.92
C CYS A 299 -2.99 -20.42 -2.23
N PRO A 300 -2.86 -20.03 -3.51
CA PRO A 300 -2.16 -18.81 -3.92
C PRO A 300 -2.55 -17.55 -3.12
N SER A 301 -3.85 -17.40 -2.84
CA SER A 301 -4.39 -16.28 -2.05
C SER A 301 -3.89 -16.25 -0.60
N GLN A 302 -3.88 -17.41 0.06
CA GLN A 302 -3.44 -17.57 1.45
C GLN A 302 -1.95 -17.28 1.59
N PHE A 303 -1.16 -17.73 0.61
CA PHE A 303 0.26 -17.47 0.59
C PHE A 303 0.60 -15.98 0.45
N LEU A 304 -0.09 -15.26 -0.44
CA LEU A 304 0.05 -13.81 -0.56
C LEU A 304 -0.33 -13.09 0.75
N ILE A 305 -1.44 -13.50 1.39
CA ILE A 305 -1.89 -12.94 2.68
C ILE A 305 -0.80 -13.09 3.74
N TYR A 306 -0.25 -14.30 3.89
CA TYR A 306 0.80 -14.58 4.88
C TYR A 306 2.05 -13.72 4.65
N ARG A 307 2.49 -13.61 3.39
CA ARG A 307 3.65 -12.79 3.03
C ARG A 307 3.41 -11.30 3.31
N ILE A 308 2.26 -10.77 2.91
CA ILE A 308 1.89 -9.37 3.16
C ILE A 308 1.86 -9.09 4.66
N PHE A 309 1.24 -9.98 5.45
CA PHE A 309 1.20 -9.86 6.90
C PHE A 309 2.62 -9.85 7.51
N SER A 310 3.50 -10.73 7.04
CA SER A 310 4.89 -10.82 7.51
C SER A 310 5.69 -9.56 7.21
N LEU A 311 5.60 -9.05 5.96
CA LEU A 311 6.23 -7.80 5.56
C LEU A 311 5.69 -6.60 6.33
N PHE A 312 4.37 -6.54 6.52
CA PHE A 312 3.72 -5.48 7.29
C PHE A 312 4.20 -5.48 8.75
N LYS A 313 4.20 -6.65 9.41
CA LYS A 313 4.76 -6.82 10.76
C LYS A 313 6.22 -6.35 10.84
N LEU A 314 7.03 -6.69 9.84
CA LEU A 314 8.43 -6.26 9.76
C LEU A 314 8.57 -4.74 9.64
N CYS A 315 7.73 -4.08 8.83
CA CYS A 315 7.68 -2.62 8.75
C CYS A 315 7.33 -1.98 10.09
N ILE A 316 6.33 -2.51 10.82
CA ILE A 316 5.98 -2.05 12.17
C ILE A 316 7.18 -2.20 13.11
N GLN A 317 7.81 -3.37 13.12
CA GLN A 317 8.97 -3.64 13.97
C GLN A 317 10.12 -2.69 13.69
N LEU A 318 10.47 -2.48 12.42
CA LEU A 318 11.49 -1.52 12.01
C LEU A 318 11.14 -0.10 12.49
N LYS A 319 9.91 0.36 12.30
CA LYS A 319 9.48 1.70 12.70
C LYS A 319 9.38 1.89 14.22
N TRP A 320 9.08 0.82 14.97
CA TRP A 320 8.85 0.87 16.42
C TRP A 320 10.08 0.53 17.27
N ARG A 321 10.93 -0.38 16.81
CA ARG A 321 12.10 -0.92 17.53
C ARG A 321 13.43 -0.63 16.84
N GLY A 322 13.49 0.37 15.96
CA GLY A 322 14.63 0.62 15.05
C GLY A 322 16.05 0.54 15.64
N GLU A 323 16.24 0.75 16.94
CA GLU A 323 17.54 0.65 17.63
C GLU A 323 17.87 -0.76 18.18
N GLN A 324 16.89 -1.65 18.32
CA GLN A 324 17.03 -3.00 18.91
C GLN A 324 17.03 -4.12 17.85
N ILE A 325 16.94 -3.78 16.57
CA ILE A 325 16.90 -4.76 15.48
C ILE A 325 18.29 -4.85 14.84
N VAL A 326 18.87 -6.04 14.87
CA VAL A 326 20.11 -6.33 14.14
C VAL A 326 19.80 -6.30 12.64
N LEU A 327 20.38 -5.34 11.93
CA LEU A 327 20.24 -5.16 10.49
C LEU A 327 21.21 -6.09 9.73
N PRO A 328 20.94 -6.41 8.45
CA PRO A 328 21.90 -7.15 7.63
C PRO A 328 23.21 -6.35 7.45
N GLU A 329 24.32 -7.07 7.37
CA GLU A 329 25.66 -6.49 7.16
C GLU A 329 25.68 -5.53 5.97
N GLU A 330 26.46 -4.44 6.10
CA GLU A 330 26.66 -3.42 5.05
C GLU A 330 25.39 -2.66 4.61
N THR A 331 24.29 -2.73 5.38
CA THR A 331 23.06 -1.96 5.10
C THR A 331 22.73 -0.98 6.22
N ASN A 332 22.01 0.10 5.89
CA ASN A 332 21.46 1.03 6.88
C ASN A 332 19.94 0.91 7.01
N PHE A 333 19.42 1.38 8.14
CA PHE A 333 17.98 1.33 8.46
C PHE A 333 17.11 1.92 7.34
N LYS A 334 17.50 3.08 6.80
CA LYS A 334 16.73 3.80 5.77
C LYS A 334 16.61 2.97 4.50
N GLN A 335 17.68 2.30 4.09
CA GLN A 335 17.69 1.41 2.92
C GLN A 335 16.80 0.19 3.17
N VAL A 336 16.97 -0.50 4.30
CA VAL A 336 16.18 -1.69 4.65
C VAL A 336 14.69 -1.34 4.71
N TYR A 337 14.32 -0.32 5.47
CA TYR A 337 12.93 0.11 5.63
C TYR A 337 12.31 0.49 4.28
N LYS A 338 13.02 1.26 3.44
CA LYS A 338 12.55 1.61 2.09
C LYS A 338 12.30 0.37 1.24
N LYS A 339 13.25 -0.56 1.18
CA LYS A 339 13.14 -1.78 0.35
C LYS A 339 12.02 -2.70 0.82
N VAL A 340 11.83 -2.86 2.13
CA VAL A 340 10.73 -3.67 2.70
C VAL A 340 9.37 -3.01 2.43
N MET A 341 9.26 -1.68 2.55
CA MET A 341 8.04 -0.93 2.20
C MET A 341 7.67 -1.05 0.72
N GLU A 342 8.66 -0.89 -0.17
CA GLU A 342 8.48 -1.06 -1.62
C GLU A 342 8.06 -2.50 -1.95
N GLU A 343 8.65 -3.50 -1.31
CA GLU A 343 8.23 -4.89 -1.48
C GLU A 343 6.79 -5.12 -1.01
N LEU A 344 6.42 -4.58 0.16
CA LEU A 344 5.05 -4.67 0.68
C LEU A 344 4.05 -4.09 -0.32
N GLN A 345 4.38 -2.95 -0.95
CA GLN A 345 3.57 -2.36 -2.01
C GLN A 345 3.42 -3.28 -3.23
N VAL A 346 4.51 -3.92 -3.67
CA VAL A 346 4.46 -4.89 -4.78
C VAL A 346 3.55 -6.06 -4.43
N GLN A 347 3.71 -6.67 -3.25
CA GLN A 347 2.91 -7.82 -2.84
C GLN A 347 1.42 -7.46 -2.69
N LEU A 348 1.09 -6.29 -2.14
CA LEU A 348 -0.29 -5.78 -2.08
C LEU A 348 -0.86 -5.57 -3.49
N THR A 349 -0.09 -5.00 -4.41
CA THR A 349 -0.52 -4.80 -5.81
C THR A 349 -0.79 -6.15 -6.47
N THR A 350 0.12 -7.13 -6.29
CA THR A 350 -0.04 -8.50 -6.79
C THR A 350 -1.28 -9.18 -6.21
N TYR A 351 -1.55 -9.00 -4.91
CA TYR A 351 -2.73 -9.52 -4.25
C TYR A 351 -4.02 -8.95 -4.84
N TRP A 352 -4.11 -7.64 -5.00
CA TRP A 352 -5.30 -7.01 -5.56
C TRP A 352 -5.50 -7.34 -7.04
N ASP A 353 -4.43 -7.46 -7.83
CA ASP A 353 -4.49 -7.99 -9.20
C ASP A 353 -4.94 -9.46 -9.24
N TYR A 354 -4.48 -10.28 -8.30
CA TYR A 354 -4.91 -11.66 -8.16
C TYR A 354 -6.41 -11.78 -7.81
N ILE A 355 -6.91 -10.99 -6.86
CA ILE A 355 -8.34 -10.97 -6.49
C ILE A 355 -9.20 -10.57 -7.69
N THR A 356 -8.85 -9.48 -8.38
CA THR A 356 -9.58 -9.04 -9.58
C THR A 356 -9.65 -10.14 -10.64
N THR A 357 -8.54 -10.82 -10.90
CA THR A 357 -8.45 -11.82 -11.96
C THR A 357 -9.11 -13.16 -11.61
N ILE A 358 -9.46 -13.42 -10.36
CA ILE A 358 -10.35 -14.53 -10.01
C ILE A 358 -11.80 -14.20 -10.38
N THR A 359 -12.23 -12.96 -10.12
CA THR A 359 -13.64 -12.57 -10.26
C THR A 359 -14.02 -12.28 -11.72
N LEU A 360 -13.15 -11.62 -12.48
CA LEU A 360 -13.50 -11.19 -13.85
C LEU A 360 -13.84 -12.35 -14.81
N PRO A 361 -13.09 -13.47 -14.87
CA PRO A 361 -13.35 -14.51 -15.86
C PRO A 361 -14.69 -15.23 -15.68
N THR A 362 -15.26 -15.25 -14.47
CA THR A 362 -16.55 -15.89 -14.20
C THR A 362 -17.72 -14.93 -14.39
N GLU A 363 -17.55 -13.67 -14.00
CA GLU A 363 -18.66 -12.70 -13.96
C GLU A 363 -18.73 -11.82 -15.23
N CYS A 364 -17.59 -11.36 -15.76
CA CYS A 364 -17.51 -10.43 -16.89
C CYS A 364 -16.24 -10.71 -17.75
N PRO A 365 -16.21 -11.82 -18.51
CA PRO A 365 -15.02 -12.24 -19.27
C PRO A 365 -14.48 -11.18 -20.23
N GLU A 366 -15.33 -10.31 -20.76
CA GLU A 366 -14.97 -9.22 -21.68
C GLU A 366 -14.02 -8.18 -21.05
N LEU A 367 -14.03 -8.05 -19.72
CA LEU A 367 -13.23 -7.07 -18.99
C LEU A 367 -11.79 -7.53 -18.74
N ILE A 368 -11.47 -8.81 -18.94
CA ILE A 368 -10.10 -9.33 -18.76
C ILE A 368 -9.10 -8.65 -19.70
N ASN A 369 -9.55 -8.29 -20.91
CA ASN A 369 -8.75 -7.56 -21.89
C ASN A 369 -8.38 -6.17 -21.37
N ILE A 370 -9.31 -5.49 -20.72
CA ILE A 370 -9.10 -4.15 -20.16
C ILE A 370 -8.10 -4.20 -19.01
N TRP A 371 -8.24 -5.19 -18.12
CA TRP A 371 -7.29 -5.42 -17.04
C TRP A 371 -5.87 -5.69 -17.57
N SER A 372 -5.70 -6.58 -18.56
CA SER A 372 -4.36 -6.87 -19.11
C SER A 372 -3.78 -5.67 -19.85
N TYR A 373 -4.62 -4.85 -20.50
CA TYR A 373 -4.22 -3.56 -21.08
C TYR A 373 -3.70 -2.60 -20.02
N ASN A 374 -4.43 -2.46 -18.91
CA ASN A 374 -4.02 -1.62 -17.79
C ASN A 374 -2.68 -2.09 -17.19
N VAL A 375 -2.46 -3.39 -17.02
CA VAL A 375 -1.17 -3.92 -16.55
C VAL A 375 -0.01 -3.47 -17.45
N VAL A 376 -0.17 -3.59 -18.78
CA VAL A 376 0.88 -3.16 -19.72
C VAL A 376 1.05 -1.65 -19.73
N ASN A 377 -0.03 -0.88 -19.61
CA ASN A 377 0.03 0.58 -19.50
C ASN A 377 0.77 1.01 -18.22
N ARG A 378 0.46 0.39 -17.07
CA ARG A 378 1.17 0.60 -15.79
C ARG A 378 2.66 0.30 -15.97
N LEU A 379 3.00 -0.85 -16.55
CA LEU A 379 4.38 -1.26 -16.81
C LEU A 379 5.13 -0.23 -17.65
N THR A 380 4.55 0.23 -18.76
CA THR A 380 5.21 1.17 -19.68
C THR A 380 5.41 2.54 -19.04
N ASN A 381 4.54 2.92 -18.10
CA ASN A 381 4.58 4.20 -17.39
C ASN A 381 5.40 4.17 -16.10
N LEU A 382 5.94 3.01 -15.69
CA LEU A 382 6.86 2.95 -14.56
C LEU A 382 8.08 3.83 -14.84
N LYS A 383 8.54 4.56 -13.81
CA LYS A 383 9.82 5.27 -13.91
C LYS A 383 10.92 4.23 -14.10
N PRO A 384 11.84 4.40 -15.07
CA PRO A 384 12.98 3.52 -15.20
C PRO A 384 13.82 3.60 -13.92
N GLY A 385 14.32 2.45 -13.46
CA GLY A 385 15.30 2.42 -12.36
C GLY A 385 16.60 3.10 -12.76
N LEU A 386 17.47 3.37 -11.78
CA LEU A 386 18.88 3.72 -12.03
C LEU A 386 19.59 2.59 -12.80
N SER A 387 20.80 2.82 -13.32
CA SER A 387 21.51 1.79 -14.08
C SER A 387 21.62 0.48 -13.27
N ASN A 388 21.13 -0.63 -13.84
CA ASN A 388 20.98 -1.96 -13.21
C ASN A 388 19.81 -2.17 -12.22
N GLU A 389 18.97 -1.17 -11.95
CA GLU A 389 17.72 -1.36 -11.20
C GLU A 389 16.53 -1.56 -12.15
N CYS A 390 15.60 -2.43 -11.74
CA CYS A 390 14.42 -2.77 -12.51
C CYS A 390 13.15 -2.43 -11.74
N SER A 391 12.25 -1.69 -12.37
CA SER A 391 10.88 -1.49 -11.88
C SER A 391 10.03 -2.67 -12.32
N GLU A 392 9.28 -3.28 -11.40
CA GLU A 392 8.62 -4.58 -11.66
C GLU A 392 7.15 -4.58 -11.27
N ILE A 393 6.31 -5.17 -12.13
CA ILE A 393 4.96 -5.63 -11.78
C ILE A 393 5.00 -7.15 -11.67
N SER A 394 4.64 -7.67 -10.50
CA SER A 394 4.54 -9.11 -10.27
C SER A 394 3.08 -9.54 -10.33
N LEU A 395 2.79 -10.53 -11.18
CA LEU A 395 1.45 -11.12 -11.32
C LEU A 395 1.51 -12.57 -10.87
N MET A 396 0.48 -13.03 -10.17
CA MET A 396 0.39 -14.44 -9.77
C MET A 396 -0.52 -15.20 -10.75
N VAL A 397 0.07 -16.12 -11.51
CA VAL A 397 -0.58 -16.88 -12.61
C VAL A 397 -0.61 -18.39 -12.39
N GLY A 398 -0.18 -18.86 -11.20
CA GLY A 398 -0.06 -20.29 -10.88
C GLY A 398 -1.36 -21.09 -10.79
N HIS A 399 -1.19 -22.42 -10.77
CA HIS A 399 -2.20 -23.47 -10.74
C HIS A 399 -2.30 -24.11 -9.34
N LYS A 400 -3.44 -24.75 -9.04
CA LYS A 400 -3.70 -25.54 -7.82
C LYS A 400 -2.42 -26.23 -7.31
N ASP A 401 -1.98 -25.79 -6.14
CA ASP A 401 -0.79 -26.24 -5.38
C ASP A 401 0.58 -25.61 -5.73
N HIS A 402 0.68 -24.81 -6.80
CA HIS A 402 1.92 -24.14 -7.20
C HIS A 402 1.76 -22.64 -7.42
N CYS A 403 2.50 -21.85 -6.65
CA CYS A 403 2.58 -20.40 -6.79
C CYS A 403 3.58 -20.02 -7.90
N ILE A 404 3.09 -19.76 -9.12
CA ILE A 404 3.91 -19.25 -10.22
C ILE A 404 3.68 -17.74 -10.37
N TYR A 405 4.78 -16.99 -10.43
CA TYR A 405 4.73 -15.56 -10.70
C TYR A 405 5.19 -15.26 -12.12
N LEU A 406 4.46 -14.36 -12.77
CA LEU A 406 4.85 -13.72 -14.02
C LEU A 406 5.28 -12.29 -13.69
N SER A 407 6.58 -12.03 -13.82
CA SER A 407 7.20 -10.77 -13.45
C SER A 407 7.53 -9.95 -14.68
N LEU A 408 6.98 -8.75 -14.72
CA LEU A 408 7.09 -7.80 -15.82
C LEU A 408 8.02 -6.68 -15.41
N CYS A 409 9.18 -6.64 -16.04
CA CYS A 409 10.33 -5.87 -15.62
C CYS A 409 10.59 -4.74 -16.63
N LYS A 410 10.64 -3.48 -16.18
CA LYS A 410 11.05 -2.33 -16.99
C LYS A 410 12.45 -1.88 -16.58
N ILE A 411 13.34 -1.81 -17.57
CA ILE A 411 14.73 -1.39 -17.42
C ILE A 411 15.02 -0.38 -18.52
N SER A 412 15.25 0.88 -18.17
CA SER A 412 15.35 1.97 -19.14
C SER A 412 14.19 1.91 -20.15
N ASP A 413 14.50 1.79 -21.44
CA ASP A 413 13.53 1.62 -22.54
C ASP A 413 13.35 0.15 -22.94
N SER A 414 13.50 -0.80 -22.03
CA SER A 414 13.32 -2.23 -22.33
C SER A 414 12.37 -2.89 -21.35
N ILE A 415 11.59 -3.85 -21.86
CA ILE A 415 10.75 -4.73 -21.08
C ILE A 415 11.37 -6.13 -21.08
N LEU A 416 11.42 -6.75 -19.92
CA LEU A 416 11.76 -8.15 -19.72
C LEU A 416 10.56 -8.86 -19.10
N VAL A 417 10.30 -10.08 -19.55
CA VAL A 417 9.24 -10.93 -18.99
C VAL A 417 9.88 -12.17 -18.39
N ARG A 418 9.64 -12.39 -17.11
CA ARG A 418 10.27 -13.44 -16.31
C ARG A 418 9.21 -14.36 -15.72
N VAL A 419 9.35 -15.66 -15.93
CA VAL A 419 8.56 -16.67 -15.23
C VAL A 419 9.35 -17.12 -14.01
N GLU A 420 8.80 -16.88 -12.83
CA GLU A 420 9.39 -17.26 -11.56
C GLU A 420 8.76 -18.55 -11.09
N ASN A 421 9.47 -19.63 -11.35
CA ASN A 421 9.16 -20.95 -10.85
C ASN A 421 10.48 -21.71 -10.63
N GLN A 422 10.51 -22.53 -9.59
CA GLN A 422 11.65 -23.39 -9.25
C GLN A 422 11.40 -24.86 -9.62
N VAL A 423 10.28 -25.17 -10.26
CA VAL A 423 10.00 -26.52 -10.77
C VAL A 423 10.87 -26.80 -12.00
N PRO A 424 11.62 -27.92 -12.04
CA PRO A 424 12.57 -28.20 -13.10
C PRO A 424 11.84 -28.75 -14.33
N TYR A 425 11.15 -27.87 -15.07
CA TYR A 425 10.72 -28.21 -16.42
C TYR A 425 11.97 -28.21 -17.32
N SER A 426 12.63 -29.36 -17.36
CA SER A 426 14.10 -29.54 -17.26
C SER A 426 14.99 -28.92 -18.34
N LYS A 427 14.45 -28.42 -19.45
CA LYS A 427 15.24 -27.84 -20.56
C LYS A 427 15.22 -26.31 -20.66
N PHE A 428 14.35 -25.64 -19.91
CA PHE A 428 14.12 -24.19 -20.08
C PHE A 428 14.87 -23.33 -19.07
N HIS A 429 15.18 -23.90 -17.91
CA HIS A 429 15.93 -23.23 -16.87
C HIS A 429 17.43 -23.39 -17.08
N ARG A 430 18.19 -22.33 -16.83
CA ARG A 430 19.65 -22.46 -16.64
C ARG A 430 19.89 -23.13 -15.30
N LYS A 431 20.59 -24.27 -15.34
CA LYS A 431 20.86 -25.13 -14.19
C LYS A 431 22.34 -25.05 -13.82
N LYS A 432 22.61 -25.15 -12.52
CA LYS A 432 23.95 -25.34 -11.95
C LYS A 432 23.85 -26.26 -10.73
N PHE A 433 24.96 -26.89 -10.36
CA PHE A 433 25.08 -27.58 -9.07
C PHE A 433 25.78 -26.67 -8.07
N LYS A 434 25.23 -26.58 -6.86
CA LYS A 434 25.85 -25.89 -5.72
C LYS A 434 25.63 -26.73 -4.46
N ASN A 435 26.70 -27.12 -3.78
CA ASN A 435 26.67 -27.93 -2.54
C ASN A 435 25.74 -29.17 -2.66
N ASN A 436 25.94 -29.98 -3.71
CA ASN A 436 25.15 -31.18 -4.02
C ASN A 436 23.64 -30.95 -4.25
N CYS A 437 23.21 -29.70 -4.40
CA CYS A 437 21.84 -29.33 -4.76
C CYS A 437 21.79 -28.74 -6.17
N GLU A 438 20.81 -29.16 -6.96
CA GLU A 438 20.50 -28.52 -8.24
C GLU A 438 19.86 -27.15 -7.96
N VAL A 439 20.38 -26.11 -8.60
CA VAL A 439 19.87 -24.74 -8.52
C VAL A 439 19.56 -24.20 -9.92
N ILE A 440 18.50 -23.41 -10.03
CA ILE A 440 18.03 -22.82 -11.28
C ILE A 440 17.82 -21.32 -11.20
N GLN A 441 18.04 -20.66 -12.32
CA GLN A 441 17.60 -19.27 -12.53
C GLN A 441 16.12 -19.23 -12.97
N PRO A 442 15.44 -18.10 -12.69
CA PRO A 442 14.11 -17.86 -13.26
C PRO A 442 14.18 -17.79 -14.79
N TYR A 443 13.08 -18.13 -15.46
CA TYR A 443 13.07 -18.24 -16.92
C TYR A 443 12.83 -16.87 -17.57
N LEU A 444 13.78 -16.38 -18.36
CA LEU A 444 13.58 -15.21 -19.22
C LEU A 444 12.74 -15.61 -20.44
N LEU A 445 11.47 -15.24 -20.42
CA LEU A 445 10.51 -15.56 -21.47
C LEU A 445 10.72 -14.68 -22.71
N ALA A 446 10.71 -13.36 -22.51
CA ALA A 446 10.75 -12.37 -23.58
C ALA A 446 11.54 -11.14 -23.13
N TYR A 447 12.13 -10.43 -24.08
CA TYR A 447 12.75 -9.12 -23.87
C TYR A 447 12.75 -8.29 -25.14
N PHE A 448 12.34 -7.02 -25.03
CA PHE A 448 12.21 -6.12 -26.17
C PHE A 448 12.34 -4.66 -25.76
N GLN A 449 12.76 -3.82 -26.70
CA GLN A 449 12.84 -2.38 -26.52
C GLN A 449 11.47 -1.72 -26.75
N LEU A 450 11.18 -0.73 -25.90
CA LEU A 450 10.20 0.32 -26.10
C LEU A 450 10.75 1.33 -27.11
N ASN A 451 9.86 2.06 -27.79
CA ASN A 451 10.18 3.11 -28.77
C ASN A 451 10.87 2.63 -30.07
N THR A 452 10.72 1.35 -30.42
CA THR A 452 11.05 0.81 -31.74
C THR A 452 9.82 0.75 -32.64
N SER A 453 10.01 0.56 -33.96
CA SER A 453 8.91 0.34 -34.93
C SER A 453 7.97 -0.81 -34.54
N ASN A 454 8.47 -1.81 -33.81
CA ASN A 454 7.72 -2.97 -33.33
C ASN A 454 7.02 -2.76 -31.97
N THR A 455 7.12 -1.58 -31.35
CA THR A 455 6.60 -1.33 -29.99
C THR A 455 5.13 -1.68 -29.83
N ASN A 456 4.28 -1.27 -30.79
CA ASN A 456 2.85 -1.55 -30.72
C ASN A 456 2.55 -3.06 -30.80
N LYS A 457 3.26 -3.78 -31.70
CA LYS A 457 3.16 -5.23 -31.83
C LYS A 457 3.56 -5.94 -30.54
N HIS A 458 4.67 -5.54 -29.91
CA HIS A 458 5.12 -6.14 -28.65
C HIS A 458 4.19 -5.84 -27.48
N LYS A 459 3.61 -4.63 -27.40
CA LYS A 459 2.59 -4.30 -26.40
C LYS A 459 1.34 -5.16 -26.57
N ILE A 460 0.85 -5.34 -27.81
CA ILE A 460 -0.31 -6.22 -28.09
C ILE A 460 0.00 -7.66 -27.67
N TRP A 461 1.15 -8.19 -28.09
CA TRP A 461 1.61 -9.53 -27.69
C TRP A 461 1.62 -9.69 -26.17
N LEU A 462 2.17 -8.73 -25.42
CA LEU A 462 2.26 -8.82 -23.97
C LEU A 462 0.88 -8.82 -23.30
N LYS A 463 -0.05 -8.02 -23.81
CA LYS A 463 -1.44 -7.94 -23.31
C LYS A 463 -2.16 -9.27 -23.49
N ASP A 464 -2.04 -9.89 -24.66
CA ASP A 464 -2.63 -11.18 -24.95
C ASP A 464 -1.97 -12.30 -24.14
N TYR A 465 -0.64 -12.25 -24.00
CA TYR A 465 0.10 -13.22 -23.19
C TYR A 465 -0.33 -13.22 -21.72
N ILE A 466 -0.43 -12.03 -21.11
CA ILE A 466 -0.87 -11.85 -19.71
C ILE A 466 -2.32 -12.35 -19.54
N LYS A 467 -3.20 -11.98 -20.47
CA LYS A 467 -4.60 -12.42 -20.47
C LYS A 467 -4.71 -13.94 -20.48
N GLU A 468 -4.06 -14.60 -21.42
CA GLU A 468 -4.14 -16.05 -21.56
C GLU A 468 -3.46 -16.77 -20.39
N ALA A 469 -2.32 -16.26 -19.89
CA ALA A 469 -1.68 -16.80 -18.69
C ALA A 469 -2.63 -16.77 -17.47
N THR A 470 -3.40 -15.69 -17.35
CA THR A 470 -4.36 -15.50 -16.27
C THR A 470 -5.57 -16.43 -16.41
N LYS A 471 -6.12 -16.60 -17.62
CA LYS A 471 -7.23 -17.54 -17.88
C LYS A 471 -6.85 -18.99 -17.62
N LEU A 472 -5.63 -19.37 -18.01
CA LEU A 472 -5.15 -20.75 -17.88
C LEU A 472 -4.80 -21.15 -16.44
N ARG A 473 -4.87 -20.24 -15.47
CA ARG A 473 -4.56 -20.52 -14.06
C ARG A 473 -5.33 -21.71 -13.47
N ASN A 474 -6.56 -21.94 -13.93
CA ASN A 474 -7.44 -23.02 -13.47
C ASN A 474 -7.48 -24.21 -14.44
N SER A 475 -6.72 -24.15 -15.54
CA SER A 475 -6.63 -25.21 -16.54
C SER A 475 -5.67 -26.31 -16.11
N GLU A 476 -5.70 -27.47 -16.77
CA GLU A 476 -4.73 -28.54 -16.55
C GLU A 476 -3.29 -28.01 -16.54
N SER A 477 -2.50 -28.42 -15.54
CA SER A 477 -1.10 -27.99 -15.34
C SER A 477 -0.29 -28.01 -16.64
N LYS A 478 -0.47 -29.03 -17.49
CA LYS A 478 0.17 -29.14 -18.81
C LYS A 478 -0.12 -27.94 -19.73
N LYS A 479 -1.38 -27.53 -19.90
CA LYS A 479 -1.78 -26.41 -20.79
C LYS A 479 -1.22 -25.07 -20.29
N MET A 480 -1.28 -24.84 -18.98
CA MET A 480 -0.69 -23.66 -18.36
C MET A 480 0.83 -23.63 -18.57
N MET A 481 1.53 -24.73 -18.29
CA MET A 481 2.98 -24.80 -18.46
C MET A 481 3.39 -24.66 -19.93
N GLU A 482 2.61 -25.20 -20.86
CA GLU A 482 2.82 -25.01 -22.30
C GLU A 482 2.74 -23.54 -22.72
N HIS A 483 1.79 -22.77 -22.17
CA HIS A 483 1.68 -21.34 -22.41
C HIS A 483 2.81 -20.55 -21.73
N LEU A 484 3.11 -20.87 -20.47
CA LEU A 484 4.14 -20.16 -19.69
C LEU A 484 5.54 -20.32 -20.28
N TYR A 485 5.86 -21.49 -20.84
CA TYR A 485 7.20 -21.82 -21.36
C TYR A 485 7.27 -21.99 -22.88
N GLY A 486 6.14 -21.86 -23.60
CA GLY A 486 6.10 -21.99 -25.07
C GLY A 486 6.47 -23.40 -25.57
N ILE A 487 5.88 -24.45 -24.97
CA ILE A 487 6.34 -25.83 -25.15
C ILE A 487 5.77 -26.51 -26.41
N ASN A 488 4.52 -26.25 -26.79
CA ASN A 488 3.79 -27.05 -27.80
C ASN A 488 3.46 -26.36 -29.12
N LYS A 489 3.99 -25.16 -29.38
CA LYS A 489 3.81 -24.49 -30.66
C LYS A 489 5.18 -24.31 -31.30
N LYS A 490 5.55 -25.24 -32.20
CA LYS A 490 6.74 -25.12 -33.06
C LYS A 490 6.82 -23.75 -33.77
N SER A 491 5.68 -23.09 -33.99
CA SER A 491 5.56 -21.75 -34.58
C SER A 491 5.53 -20.57 -33.59
N GLN A 492 5.48 -20.75 -32.26
CA GLN A 492 5.43 -19.62 -31.31
C GLN A 492 6.74 -19.29 -30.60
N ARG A 493 7.75 -20.17 -30.65
CA ARG A 493 9.07 -19.80 -30.12
C ARG A 493 9.75 -18.71 -30.95
N GLU A 494 9.47 -18.67 -32.24
CA GLU A 494 9.81 -17.59 -33.17
C GLU A 494 8.97 -16.31 -32.93
N ASN A 495 7.90 -16.39 -32.14
CA ASN A 495 6.99 -15.28 -31.86
C ASN A 495 7.19 -14.62 -30.48
N PHE A 496 8.04 -15.15 -29.60
CA PHE A 496 8.41 -14.41 -28.39
C PHE A 496 9.33 -13.26 -28.79
N PRO A 497 9.01 -12.01 -28.43
CA PRO A 497 9.92 -10.90 -28.66
C PRO A 497 11.24 -11.17 -27.92
N ARG A 498 12.30 -11.46 -28.67
CA ARG A 498 13.67 -11.63 -28.17
C ARG A 498 14.60 -10.92 -29.14
N VAL A 499 15.28 -9.88 -28.68
CA VAL A 499 16.34 -9.19 -29.44
C VAL A 499 17.62 -10.07 -29.42
N GLU A 500 18.61 -9.90 -30.27
CA GLU A 500 19.72 -10.89 -30.41
C GLU A 500 20.58 -11.13 -29.16
N LYS A 501 20.66 -10.18 -28.21
CA LYS A 501 21.52 -10.28 -27.02
C LYS A 501 20.73 -10.33 -25.71
N VAL A 502 20.98 -11.36 -24.89
CA VAL A 502 20.38 -11.52 -23.56
C VAL A 502 20.84 -10.37 -22.65
N PRO A 503 19.92 -9.65 -21.98
CA PRO A 503 20.27 -8.54 -21.09
C PRO A 503 21.20 -8.97 -19.93
N GLU A 504 22.20 -8.14 -19.62
CA GLU A 504 23.18 -8.41 -18.55
C GLU A 504 22.51 -8.63 -17.18
N ILE A 505 21.45 -7.88 -16.88
CA ILE A 505 20.70 -8.05 -15.62
C ILE A 505 20.11 -9.46 -15.46
N ALA A 506 19.72 -10.11 -16.56
CA ALA A 506 19.17 -11.47 -16.52
C ALA A 506 20.25 -12.51 -16.22
N LYS A 507 21.51 -12.23 -16.57
CA LYS A 507 22.66 -13.09 -16.21
C LYS A 507 22.96 -13.04 -14.72
N LYS A 508 22.69 -11.90 -14.06
CA LYS A 508 22.92 -11.65 -12.63
C LYS A 508 21.79 -12.16 -11.70
N TRP A 509 20.71 -12.72 -12.24
CA TRP A 509 19.61 -13.23 -11.41
C TRP A 509 20.06 -14.38 -10.49
N PRO A 510 19.51 -14.48 -9.27
CA PRO A 510 19.94 -15.48 -8.31
C PRO A 510 19.58 -16.89 -8.77
N TYR A 511 20.44 -17.84 -8.42
CA TYR A 511 20.17 -19.26 -8.55
C TYR A 511 19.51 -19.76 -7.27
N LEU A 512 18.30 -20.32 -7.39
CA LEU A 512 17.57 -20.90 -6.26
C LEU A 512 17.47 -22.43 -6.39
N PRO A 513 17.42 -23.17 -5.27
CA PRO A 513 17.26 -24.62 -5.32
C PRO A 513 16.03 -25.07 -6.10
N VAL A 514 16.16 -26.19 -6.80
CA VAL A 514 15.04 -26.81 -7.52
C VAL A 514 13.96 -27.28 -6.55
N GLN A 515 12.69 -27.04 -6.91
CA GLN A 515 11.51 -27.56 -6.22
C GLN A 515 11.05 -28.85 -6.91
N ILE A 516 11.22 -29.96 -6.21
CA ILE A 516 11.01 -31.31 -6.74
C ILE A 516 9.64 -31.89 -6.36
N ASP A 517 9.06 -31.44 -5.25
CA ASP A 517 7.72 -31.85 -4.79
C ASP A 517 6.99 -30.74 -4.01
N ALA A 518 5.69 -30.94 -3.75
CA ALA A 518 4.88 -30.03 -2.94
C ALA A 518 5.44 -29.84 -1.51
N ARG A 519 6.22 -30.81 -1.02
CA ARG A 519 6.85 -30.79 0.31
C ARG A 519 8.06 -29.83 0.40
N ASN A 520 8.65 -29.42 -0.72
CA ASN A 520 9.62 -28.32 -0.76
C ASN A 520 9.06 -27.05 -1.39
N CYS A 521 7.95 -27.13 -2.13
CA CYS A 521 7.25 -25.99 -2.73
C CYS A 521 6.66 -25.04 -1.66
N HIS A 522 6.16 -25.59 -0.54
CA HIS A 522 5.54 -24.80 0.54
C HIS A 522 6.56 -24.05 1.41
N LEU A 523 7.81 -24.52 1.49
CA LEU A 523 8.88 -23.89 2.27
C LEU A 523 9.72 -22.89 1.46
N ARG A 524 9.61 -22.90 0.12
CA ARG A 524 10.51 -22.19 -0.81
C ARG A 524 9.83 -21.50 -1.98
N SER A 525 8.54 -21.17 -1.88
CA SER A 525 7.82 -20.25 -2.79
C SER A 525 8.37 -18.81 -2.75
N ASP A 526 9.68 -18.70 -2.52
CA ASP A 526 10.60 -17.60 -2.74
C ASP A 526 10.25 -16.96 -4.08
N ASN A 527 9.57 -15.82 -3.98
CA ASN A 527 9.39 -14.92 -5.10
C ASN A 527 10.79 -14.46 -5.47
N VAL A 528 11.34 -15.01 -6.56
CA VAL A 528 12.69 -14.68 -7.04
C VAL A 528 12.77 -13.17 -7.25
N GLY A 529 11.67 -12.55 -7.68
CA GLY A 529 11.51 -11.12 -7.78
C GLY A 529 11.66 -10.38 -6.45
N TYR A 530 11.19 -10.94 -5.33
CA TYR A 530 11.40 -10.36 -4.00
C TYR A 530 12.90 -10.29 -3.71
N CYS A 531 13.61 -11.40 -3.88
CA CYS A 531 15.07 -11.44 -3.72
C CYS A 531 15.79 -10.44 -4.64
N ILE A 532 15.36 -10.32 -5.90
CA ILE A 532 15.95 -9.37 -6.86
C ILE A 532 15.68 -7.92 -6.46
N ARG A 533 14.46 -7.57 -6.03
CA ARG A 533 14.07 -6.19 -5.70
C ARG A 533 14.73 -5.68 -4.43
N THR A 534 14.86 -6.53 -3.42
CA THR A 534 15.48 -6.16 -2.13
C THR A 534 16.96 -6.45 -2.05
N GLY A 535 17.50 -7.30 -2.92
CA GLY A 535 18.84 -7.84 -2.80
C GLY A 535 18.90 -9.01 -1.81
N GLU A 536 19.91 -9.87 -2.00
CA GLU A 536 20.04 -11.14 -1.29
C GLU A 536 20.16 -10.98 0.24
N ALA A 537 20.91 -9.97 0.70
CA ALA A 537 21.13 -9.71 2.12
C ALA A 537 19.82 -9.36 2.85
N ILE A 538 19.08 -8.36 2.35
CA ILE A 538 17.79 -7.93 2.92
C ILE A 538 16.75 -9.05 2.79
N TYR A 539 16.73 -9.75 1.67
CA TYR A 539 15.83 -10.88 1.45
C TYR A 539 16.02 -11.98 2.50
N LYS A 540 17.25 -12.48 2.67
CA LYS A 540 17.57 -13.52 3.67
C LYS A 540 17.27 -13.05 5.09
N TRP A 541 17.63 -11.81 5.41
CA TRP A 541 17.36 -11.21 6.72
C TRP A 541 15.87 -11.07 7.02
N SER A 542 15.05 -10.68 6.03
CA SER A 542 13.60 -10.56 6.21
C SER A 542 12.95 -11.93 6.47
N LEU A 543 13.45 -12.99 5.82
CA LEU A 543 12.97 -14.35 5.99
C LEU A 543 13.31 -14.90 7.38
N SER A 544 14.53 -14.68 7.87
CA SER A 544 14.92 -15.10 9.22
C SER A 544 14.16 -14.33 10.29
N SER A 545 13.99 -13.02 10.12
CA SER A 545 13.22 -12.16 11.04
C SER A 545 11.73 -12.54 11.11
N SER A 546 11.16 -12.99 9.99
CA SER A 546 9.78 -13.49 9.93
C SER A 546 9.62 -14.85 10.62
N ARG A 547 10.67 -15.68 10.66
CA ARG A 547 10.67 -17.02 11.29
C ARG A 547 10.98 -17.01 12.79
N ASN A 548 11.86 -16.11 13.25
CA ASN A 548 12.32 -16.03 14.64
C ASN A 548 11.39 -15.22 15.57
N SER A 549 10.25 -14.74 15.08
CA SER A 549 9.36 -13.83 15.81
C SER A 549 7.95 -14.39 16.07
N ILE A 550 7.80 -15.72 16.06
CA ILE A 550 6.57 -16.45 16.38
C ILE A 550 6.69 -17.04 17.78
#